data_AF-C1MU16-F1
#
_entry.id   AF-C1MU16-F1
#
_cell.length_a   1.000
_cell.length_b   1.000
_cell.length_c   1.000
_cell.angle_alpha   90.00
_cell.angle_beta   90.00
_cell.angle_gamma   90.00
#
_symmetry.space_group_name_H-M   'P 1'
#
loop_
_entity.id
_entity.type
_entity.pdbx_description
1 polymer ?
#
loop_
_entity_poly.entity_id
_entity_poly.type
_entity_poly.pdbx_seq_one_letter_code
_entity_poly.pdbx_strand_id
1 'polypeptide(L)'
;VIELTPENFARVVEAPSSGNVFVEFYAPWCPFCQRLEPIWSELPEKLRDAGVPTTIARMNVDTYTEYGEAFDVSGFPTLILF
;
A
#
# COMPACT_ATOMS: atom_id res chain seq x y z
N VAL A 1 2.47 -0.08 -9.12
CA VAL A 1 1.89 -0.25 -7.78
C VAL A 1 0.78 -1.27 -7.85
N ILE A 2 0.71 -2.21 -6.90
CA ILE A 2 -0.37 -3.20 -6.84
C ILE A 2 -1.57 -2.59 -6.10
N GLU A 3 -2.77 -2.65 -6.69
CA GLU A 3 -4.01 -2.34 -5.98
C GLU A 3 -4.43 -3.56 -5.14
N LEU A 4 -4.51 -3.38 -3.83
CA LEU A 4 -4.93 -4.43 -2.91
C LEU A 4 -6.44 -4.42 -2.77
N THR A 5 -6.97 -5.64 -2.74
CA THR A 5 -8.38 -5.93 -2.47
C THR A 5 -8.43 -7.09 -1.49
N PRO A 6 -9.58 -7.34 -0.83
CA PRO A 6 -9.71 -8.47 0.09
C PRO A 6 -9.35 -9.82 -0.56
N GLU A 7 -9.55 -9.97 -1.87
CA GLU A 7 -9.25 -11.20 -2.60
C GLU A 7 -7.76 -11.46 -2.81
N ASN A 8 -6.93 -10.41 -2.77
CA ASN A 8 -5.51 -10.51 -3.08
C ASN A 8 -4.58 -10.17 -1.90
N PHE A 9 -5.09 -9.55 -0.83
CA PHE A 9 -4.29 -9.05 0.28
C PHE A 9 -3.42 -10.15 0.89
N ALA A 10 -4.03 -11.27 1.30
CA ALA A 10 -3.32 -12.39 1.93
C ALA A 10 -2.21 -12.96 1.02
N ARG A 11 -2.46 -13.04 -0.28
CA ARG A 11 -1.49 -13.56 -1.24
C ARG A 11 -0.32 -12.60 -1.48
N VAL A 12 -0.58 -11.29 -1.46
CA VAL A 12 0.42 -10.26 -1.79
C VAL A 12 1.21 -9.82 -0.57
N VAL A 13 0.57 -9.73 0.60
CA VAL A 13 1.13 -9.18 1.84
C VAL A 13 1.51 -10.28 2.82
N GLU A 14 0.61 -11.24 3.08
CA GLU A 14 0.75 -12.19 4.20
C GLU A 14 1.41 -13.52 3.81
N ALA A 15 1.53 -13.82 2.51
CA ALA A 15 2.13 -15.07 2.07
C ALA A 15 3.59 -15.19 2.55
N PRO A 16 4.06 -16.38 2.97
CA PRO A 16 5.45 -16.57 3.40
C PRO A 16 6.51 -16.17 2.36
N SER A 17 6.11 -16.07 1.09
CA SER A 17 6.95 -15.68 -0.05
C SER A 17 6.89 -14.20 -0.41
N SER A 18 6.08 -13.38 0.26
CA SER A 18 5.78 -11.99 -0.16
C SER A 18 7.00 -11.05 -0.10
N GLY A 19 8.02 -11.39 0.68
CA GLY A 19 9.14 -10.48 0.93
C GLY A 19 8.65 -9.17 1.56
N ASN A 20 9.40 -8.08 1.36
CA ASN A 20 8.99 -6.76 1.84
C ASN A 20 7.85 -6.21 0.99
N VAL A 21 6.78 -5.76 1.64
CA VAL A 21 5.63 -5.14 0.97
C VAL A 21 5.30 -3.81 1.64
N PHE A 22 5.46 -2.72 0.90
CA PHE A 22 5.17 -1.38 1.38
C PHE A 22 3.79 -0.94 0.88
N VAL A 23 2.86 -0.73 1.79
CA VAL A 23 1.44 -0.50 1.50
C VAL A 23 1.05 0.92 1.90
N GLU A 24 0.42 1.64 0.98
CA GLU A 24 -0.32 2.87 1.24
C GLU A 24 -1.80 2.56 1.52
N PHE A 25 -2.26 2.78 2.74
CA PHE A 25 -3.68 2.82 3.06
C PHE A 25 -4.21 4.23 2.79
N TYR A 26 -5.16 4.34 1.84
CA TYR A 26 -5.64 5.61 1.32
C TYR A 26 -7.17 5.69 1.23
N ALA A 27 -7.64 6.91 0.95
CA ALA A 27 -9.01 7.19 0.53
C ALA A 27 -8.98 8.09 -0.73
N PRO A 28 -9.86 7.88 -1.73
CA PRO A 28 -9.79 8.57 -3.02
C PRO A 28 -10.05 10.09 -2.91
N TRP A 29 -10.79 10.51 -1.90
CA TRP A 29 -11.11 11.90 -1.62
C TRP A 29 -10.01 12.63 -0.81
N CYS A 30 -8.99 11.91 -0.33
CA CYS A 30 -7.96 12.50 0.52
C CYS A 30 -6.95 13.30 -0.32
N PRO A 31 -6.81 14.63 -0.10
CA PRO A 31 -5.91 15.47 -0.88
C PRO A 31 -4.42 15.17 -0.60
N PHE A 32 -4.09 14.57 0.56
CA PHE A 32 -2.72 14.15 0.85
C PHE A 32 -2.34 12.89 0.07
N CYS A 33 -3.26 11.92 -0.05
CA CYS A 33 -3.07 10.72 -0.87
C CYS A 33 -2.90 11.08 -2.36
N GLN A 34 -3.75 11.96 -2.88
CA GLN A 34 -3.65 12.43 -4.26
C GLN A 34 -2.29 13.10 -4.55
N ARG A 35 -1.72 13.83 -3.58
CA ARG A 35 -0.38 14.41 -3.71
C ARG A 35 0.74 13.36 -3.63
N LEU A 36 0.54 12.27 -2.91
CA LEU A 36 1.50 11.18 -2.79
C LEU A 36 1.50 10.28 -4.03
N GLU A 37 0.35 10.10 -4.70
CA GLU A 37 0.17 9.21 -5.85
C GLU A 37 1.29 9.26 -6.91
N PRO A 38 1.73 10.42 -7.43
CA PRO A 38 2.80 10.44 -8.43
C PRO A 38 4.11 9.86 -7.88
N ILE A 39 4.47 10.21 -6.64
CA ILE A 39 5.68 9.71 -5.97
C ILE A 39 5.56 8.20 -5.73
N TRP A 40 4.39 7.74 -5.27
CA TRP A 40 4.12 6.33 -5.02
C TRP A 40 4.21 5.48 -6.30
N SER A 41 3.77 6.04 -7.43
CA SER A 41 3.78 5.38 -8.73
C SER A 41 5.19 5.16 -9.29
N GLU A 42 6.13 6.07 -9.01
CA GLU A 42 7.54 5.99 -9.43
C GLU A 42 8.42 5.13 -8.51
N LEU A 43 7.99 4.95 -7.26
CA LEU A 43 8.79 4.27 -6.22
C LEU A 43 9.25 2.85 -6.60
N PRO A 44 8.45 1.98 -7.26
CA PRO A 44 8.90 0.65 -7.67
C PRO A 44 10.16 0.66 -8.52
N GLU A 45 10.25 1.59 -9.48
CA GLU A 45 11.40 1.68 -10.37
C GLU A 45 12.64 2.15 -9.60
N LYS A 46 12.48 3.15 -8.74
CA LYS A 46 13.56 3.67 -7.89
C LYS A 46 14.13 2.59 -6.95
N LEU A 47 13.28 1.77 -6.36
CA LEU A 47 13.72 0.68 -5.47
C LEU A 47 14.40 -0.44 -6.23
N ARG A 48 13.89 -0.80 -7.42
CA ARG A 48 14.55 -1.76 -8.32
C ARG A 48 15.95 -1.28 -8.69
N ASP A 49 16.07 -0.02 -9.11
CA ASP A 49 17.35 0.56 -9.53
C ASP A 49 18.34 0.68 -8.35
N ALA A 50 17.84 0.83 -7.13
CA ALA A 50 18.62 0.80 -5.89
C ALA A 50 18.93 -0.62 -5.38
N GLY A 51 18.45 -1.69 -6.04
CA GLY A 51 18.65 -3.07 -5.62
C GLY A 51 17.91 -3.45 -4.33
N VAL A 52 16.82 -2.74 -3.99
CA VAL A 52 16.00 -2.98 -2.81
C VAL A 52 14.74 -3.75 -3.24
N PRO A 53 14.67 -5.08 -3.04
CA PRO A 53 13.51 -5.86 -3.44
C PRO A 53 12.34 -5.54 -2.50
N THR A 54 11.39 -4.74 -2.98
CA THR A 54 10.20 -4.37 -2.21
C THR A 54 9.02 -4.17 -3.16
N THR A 55 7.91 -4.80 -2.81
CA THR A 55 6.64 -4.64 -3.54
C THR A 55 5.95 -3.38 -3.05
N ILE A 56 5.57 -2.49 -3.96
CA ILE A 56 4.79 -1.29 -3.62
C ILE A 56 3.32 -1.54 -3.95
N ALA A 57 2.47 -1.38 -2.95
CA ALA A 57 1.05 -1.63 -3.02
C ALA A 57 0.24 -0.50 -2.38
N ARG A 58 -1.06 -0.46 -2.62
CA ARG A 58 -1.98 0.47 -1.98
C ARG A 58 -3.36 -0.15 -1.81
N MET A 59 -4.11 0.29 -0.81
CA MET A 59 -5.45 -0.21 -0.51
C MET A 59 -6.40 0.93 -0.17
N ASN A 60 -7.55 0.97 -0.84
CA ASN A 60 -8.61 1.92 -0.53
C ASN A 60 -9.40 1.45 0.70
N VAL A 61 -9.12 2.01 1.86
CA VAL A 61 -9.81 1.67 3.12
C VAL A 61 -11.00 2.57 3.42
N ASP A 62 -11.34 3.49 2.51
CA ASP A 62 -12.68 4.11 2.46
C ASP A 62 -13.70 3.10 1.92
N THR A 63 -13.27 2.18 1.04
CA THR A 63 -14.09 1.05 0.56
C THR A 63 -13.96 -0.19 1.44
N TYR A 64 -12.74 -0.52 1.88
CA TYR A 64 -12.45 -1.71 2.70
C TYR A 64 -12.14 -1.32 4.15
N THR A 65 -13.15 -0.79 4.85
CA THR A 65 -13.00 -0.20 6.19
C THR A 65 -12.46 -1.18 7.22
N GLU A 66 -12.76 -2.48 7.08
CA GLU A 66 -12.29 -3.54 7.97
C GLU A 66 -10.77 -3.66 8.00
N TYR A 67 -10.08 -3.32 6.91
CA TYR A 67 -8.63 -3.29 6.86
C TYR A 67 -8.08 -2.03 7.54
N GLY A 68 -8.80 -0.91 7.44
CA GLY A 68 -8.46 0.30 8.19
C GLY A 68 -8.51 0.05 9.70
N GLU A 69 -9.56 -0.62 10.18
CA GLU A 69 -9.68 -1.02 11.60
C GLU A 69 -8.62 -2.03 12.01
N ALA A 70 -8.40 -3.08 11.22
CA ALA A 70 -7.45 -4.15 11.54
C ALA A 70 -6.00 -3.66 11.67
N PHE A 71 -5.62 -2.63 10.92
CA PHE A 71 -4.27 -2.04 10.93
C PHE A 71 -4.19 -0.69 11.66
N ASP A 72 -5.20 -0.34 12.45
CA ASP A 72 -5.27 0.90 13.24
C ASP A 72 -5.01 2.18 12.42
N VAL A 73 -5.56 2.22 11.20
CA VAL A 73 -5.47 3.35 10.29
C VAL A 73 -6.41 4.45 10.75
N SER A 74 -5.86 5.41 11.50
CA SER A 74 -6.60 6.57 12.04
C SER A 74 -6.50 7.83 11.18
N GLY A 75 -5.76 7.79 10.09
CA GLY A 75 -5.59 8.93 9.18
C GLY A 75 -4.99 8.54 7.83
N PHE A 76 -5.09 9.45 6.85
CA PHE A 76 -4.65 9.20 5.48
C PHE A 76 -3.62 10.21 4.95
N PRO A 77 -2.65 9.75 4.15
CA PRO A 77 -2.29 8.34 3.95
C PRO A 77 -1.64 7.75 5.20
N THR A 78 -1.81 6.45 5.43
CA THR A 78 -1.00 5.68 6.39
C THR A 78 -0.15 4.69 5.61
N LEU A 79 1.16 4.67 5.89
CA LEU A 79 2.12 3.83 5.18
C LEU A 79 2.65 2.75 6.12
N ILE A 80 2.50 1.48 5.75
CA ILE A 80 2.96 0.35 6.56
C ILE A 80 3.85 -0.56 5.72
N LEU A 81 5.01 -0.91 6.26
CA LEU A 81 5.90 -1.93 5.70
C LEU A 81 5.60 -3.26 6.39
N PHE A 82 5.22 -4.25 5.60
CA PHE A 82 5.01 -5.64 6.01
C PHE A 82 6.21 -6.50 5.59
#